data_AF-A0A0N4UBL6-F1
#
_entry.id   AF-A0A0N4UBL6-F1
#
_cell.length_a   1.000
_cell.length_b   1.000
_cell.length_c   1.000
_cell.angle_alpha   90.00
_cell.angle_beta   90.00
_cell.angle_gamma   90.00
#
_symmetry.space_group_name_H-M   'P 1'
#
loop_
_entity.id
_entity.type
_entity.pdbx_description
1 polymer ?
#
loop_
_entity_poly.entity_id
_entity_poly.type
_entity_poly.pdbx_seq_one_letter_code
_entity_poly.pdbx_strand_id
1 'polypeptide(L)'
;LSTDVNLILKRVDWFDATPNVVVLDKIARSANVSITGIQITSHALLEIKKCEYSDSPGICPFSEINRTFAVISVIHSESLSVLIIVVGWIYFFAWSISFYPQIILNFKRRSVIGLSFDFLFLNIIGFTCYSLYNILMYFDKNIQVSEIYLQRNPHSLIPVLLNDVIFAVHALLICIFTAFQCFIYERGQQRISYTCWALSSSLIGFALVSFCLTLFDVINALQFITFLSYVKMAVTCSKYFPQAFFNFRRKSTTGWSIGNVLLDFLGGFMDICQIILQGANTDDWSVFTGNPVKFGLGCFSMLFDIVFIVQHYILYRHSEERNQPITNTATGTTDSDVPEVDIVGGDSDVIRVSSDHEV
;
A
#
# COMPACT_ATOMS: atom_id res chain seq x y z
N LEU A 1 -45.34 -9.33 -5.79
CA LEU A 1 -46.14 -8.11 -5.57
C LEU A 1 -47.51 -8.37 -6.17
N SER A 2 -48.57 -8.19 -5.38
CA SER A 2 -49.95 -8.30 -5.88
C SER A 2 -50.41 -7.04 -6.62
N THR A 3 -49.95 -5.88 -6.16
CA THR A 3 -50.25 -4.53 -6.67
C THR A 3 -49.01 -3.65 -6.55
N ASP A 4 -49.05 -2.44 -7.12
CA ASP A 4 -47.93 -1.49 -7.07
C ASP A 4 -47.67 -1.03 -5.64
N VAL A 5 -46.41 -0.73 -5.29
CA VAL A 5 -46.01 -0.38 -3.92
C VAL A 5 -45.52 1.06 -3.87
N ASN A 6 -46.07 1.85 -2.97
CA ASN A 6 -45.61 3.20 -2.67
C ASN A 6 -44.50 3.14 -1.62
N LEU A 7 -43.31 3.57 -2.01
CA LEU A 7 -42.16 3.75 -1.13
C LEU A 7 -41.99 5.24 -0.84
N ILE A 8 -42.14 5.62 0.43
CA ILE A 8 -41.95 7.00 0.89
C ILE A 8 -40.53 7.11 1.39
N LEU A 9 -39.74 7.97 0.75
CA LEU A 9 -38.34 8.20 1.09
C LEU A 9 -38.23 9.06 2.35
N LYS A 10 -37.20 8.81 3.16
CA LYS A 10 -36.86 9.66 4.30
C LYS A 10 -36.16 10.92 3.80
N ARG A 11 -36.67 12.09 4.16
CA ARG A 11 -36.02 13.36 3.87
C ARG A 11 -34.80 13.54 4.75
N VAL A 12 -33.73 14.05 4.16
CA VAL A 12 -32.46 14.39 4.80
C VAL A 12 -31.99 15.75 4.27
N ASP A 13 -31.18 16.47 5.05
CA ASP A 13 -30.80 17.85 4.71
C ASP A 13 -29.71 17.93 3.62
N TRP A 14 -29.03 16.81 3.35
CA TRP A 14 -27.87 16.76 2.44
C TRP A 14 -28.23 16.68 0.96
N PHE A 15 -29.36 16.05 0.62
CA PHE A 15 -29.80 15.85 -0.76
C PHE A 15 -31.33 15.76 -0.84
N ASP A 16 -31.89 16.16 -1.98
CA ASP A 16 -33.32 16.00 -2.28
C ASP A 16 -33.54 14.82 -3.23
N ALA A 17 -34.50 13.96 -2.91
CA ALA A 17 -34.88 12.80 -3.72
C ALA A 17 -36.28 13.02 -4.31
N THR A 18 -36.33 13.15 -5.64
CA THR A 18 -37.54 13.47 -6.39
C THR A 18 -37.92 12.34 -7.36
N PRO A 19 -39.15 11.82 -7.33
CA PRO A 19 -40.23 12.14 -6.38
C PRO A 19 -39.99 11.52 -4.99
N ASN A 20 -40.49 12.19 -3.93
CA ASN A 20 -40.40 11.71 -2.54
C ASN A 20 -41.23 10.44 -2.28
N VAL A 21 -42.23 10.18 -3.14
CA VAL A 21 -43.00 8.95 -3.15
C VAL A 21 -42.69 8.22 -4.46
N VAL A 22 -42.07 7.06 -4.33
CA VAL A 22 -41.62 6.24 -5.44
C VAL A 22 -42.60 5.10 -5.61
N VAL A 23 -43.21 5.00 -6.79
CA VAL A 23 -44.16 3.92 -7.11
C VAL A 23 -43.38 2.79 -7.75
N LEU A 24 -43.31 1.65 -7.06
CA LEU A 24 -42.65 0.45 -7.55
C LEU A 24 -43.66 -0.40 -8.33
N ASP A 25 -43.48 -0.43 -9.65
CA ASP A 25 -44.35 -1.16 -10.58
C ASP A 25 -44.32 -2.67 -10.30
N LYS A 26 -45.51 -3.29 -10.22
CA LYS A 26 -45.66 -4.73 -9.92
C LYS A 26 -45.01 -5.67 -10.95
N ILE A 27 -44.89 -5.22 -12.20
CA ILE A 27 -44.34 -5.96 -13.34
C ILE A 27 -42.84 -5.65 -13.49
N ALA A 28 -42.47 -4.37 -13.59
CA ALA A 28 -41.10 -3.94 -13.87
C ALA A 28 -40.18 -3.97 -12.64
N ARG A 29 -40.75 -3.99 -11.43
CA ARG A 29 -40.02 -4.06 -10.13
C ARG A 29 -38.91 -3.01 -9.99
N SER A 30 -39.04 -1.89 -10.66
CA SER A 30 -38.05 -0.82 -10.73
C SER A 30 -38.76 0.52 -10.74
N ALA A 31 -38.07 1.54 -10.25
CA ALA A 31 -38.54 2.90 -10.24
C ALA A 31 -37.35 3.86 -10.30
N ASN A 32 -37.54 5.01 -10.94
CA ASN A 32 -36.50 6.01 -11.09
C ASN A 32 -36.66 7.11 -10.04
N VAL A 33 -35.55 7.47 -9.41
CA VAL A 33 -35.47 8.56 -8.43
C VAL A 33 -34.34 9.49 -8.88
N SER A 34 -34.64 10.77 -9.03
CA SER A 34 -33.65 11.80 -9.29
C SER A 34 -33.16 12.38 -7.97
N ILE A 35 -31.85 12.31 -7.74
CA ILE A 35 -31.21 12.80 -6.53
C ILE A 35 -30.47 14.09 -6.85
N THR A 36 -30.75 15.16 -6.09
CA THR A 36 -30.08 16.45 -6.23
C THR A 36 -29.33 16.77 -4.93
N GLY A 37 -28.01 16.93 -5.00
CA GLY A 37 -27.20 17.31 -3.83
C GLY A 37 -27.49 18.75 -3.40
N ILE A 38 -27.70 18.96 -2.10
CA ILE A 38 -27.92 20.28 -1.49
C ILE A 38 -26.64 20.73 -0.78
N GLN A 39 -26.08 19.85 0.06
CA GLN A 39 -24.89 20.11 0.86
C GLN A 39 -23.90 18.96 0.72
N ILE A 40 -22.61 19.32 0.67
CA ILE A 40 -21.50 18.37 0.53
C ILE A 40 -21.52 17.41 1.73
N THR A 41 -21.41 16.12 1.42
CA THR A 41 -21.33 15.06 2.41
C THR A 41 -20.65 13.84 1.81
N SER A 42 -19.68 13.29 2.51
CA SER A 42 -19.00 12.05 2.14
C SER A 42 -19.93 10.84 2.17
N HIS A 43 -20.92 10.85 3.07
CA HIS A 43 -21.79 9.70 3.29
C HIS A 43 -23.16 10.14 3.84
N ALA A 44 -24.21 9.89 3.07
CA ALA A 44 -25.60 10.04 3.49
C ALA A 44 -26.44 8.84 3.03
N LEU A 45 -27.40 8.45 3.85
CA LEU A 45 -28.26 7.29 3.59
C LEU A 45 -29.63 7.75 3.06
N LEU A 46 -30.00 7.22 1.89
CA LEU A 46 -31.37 7.26 1.40
C LEU A 46 -32.12 6.04 1.92
N GLU A 47 -32.87 6.26 2.98
CA GLU A 47 -33.69 5.24 3.64
C GLU A 47 -35.15 5.34 3.21
N ILE A 48 -35.86 4.21 3.24
CA ILE A 48 -37.30 4.19 3.06
C ILE A 48 -37.96 4.43 4.42
N LYS A 49 -38.70 5.52 4.54
CA LYS A 49 -39.44 5.88 5.76
C LYS A 49 -40.68 5.02 5.94
N LYS A 50 -41.40 4.73 4.85
CA LYS A 50 -42.68 4.02 4.88
C LYS A 50 -42.92 3.29 3.57
N CYS A 51 -43.59 2.14 3.64
CA CYS A 51 -43.93 1.32 2.49
C CYS A 51 -45.36 0.81 2.62
N GLU A 52 -46.13 0.95 1.55
CA GLU A 52 -47.56 0.57 1.52
C GLU A 52 -47.95 0.10 0.12
N TYR A 53 -48.83 -0.89 0.01
CA TYR A 53 -49.49 -1.18 -1.25
C TYR A 53 -50.36 -0.01 -1.70
N SER A 54 -50.40 0.26 -3.00
CA SER A 54 -51.21 1.35 -3.58
C SER A 54 -52.70 1.15 -3.32
N ASP A 55 -53.15 -0.10 -3.33
CA ASP A 55 -54.57 -0.45 -3.16
C ASP A 55 -54.94 -0.79 -1.70
N SER A 56 -53.95 -1.01 -0.83
CA SER A 56 -54.13 -1.42 0.57
C SER A 56 -53.18 -0.64 1.49
N PRO A 57 -53.55 0.58 1.92
CA PRO A 57 -52.72 1.39 2.80
C PRO A 57 -52.47 0.66 4.13
N GLY A 58 -51.23 0.75 4.65
CA GLY A 58 -50.81 0.12 5.90
C GLY A 58 -50.16 -1.26 5.78
N ILE A 59 -50.23 -1.93 4.62
CA ILE A 59 -49.60 -3.24 4.41
C ILE A 59 -48.35 -3.06 3.53
N CYS A 60 -47.17 -3.39 4.07
CA CYS A 60 -45.93 -3.45 3.28
C CYS A 60 -45.61 -4.91 2.90
N PRO A 61 -45.33 -5.20 1.62
CA PRO A 61 -44.94 -6.55 1.18
C PRO A 61 -43.52 -6.99 1.55
N PHE A 62 -42.69 -6.09 2.09
CA PHE A 62 -41.28 -6.35 2.36
C PHE A 62 -41.04 -6.48 3.86
N SER A 63 -40.36 -7.54 4.28
CA SER A 63 -40.06 -7.84 5.68
C SER A 63 -38.82 -7.10 6.22
N GLU A 64 -37.88 -6.69 5.36
CA GLU A 64 -36.59 -6.09 5.77
C GLU A 64 -36.37 -4.68 5.22
N ILE A 65 -37.38 -3.81 5.30
CA ILE A 65 -37.27 -2.48 4.70
C ILE A 65 -36.24 -1.58 5.39
N ASN A 66 -36.03 -1.79 6.69
CA ASN A 66 -35.04 -1.04 7.49
C ASN A 66 -33.59 -1.33 7.06
N ARG A 67 -33.35 -2.41 6.30
CA ARG A 67 -32.04 -2.75 5.74
C ARG A 67 -31.87 -2.31 4.29
N THR A 68 -32.91 -1.70 3.71
CA THR A 68 -32.91 -1.26 2.32
C THR A 68 -32.62 0.24 2.27
N PHE A 69 -31.38 0.58 1.93
CA PHE A 69 -30.94 1.96 1.76
C PHE A 69 -29.97 2.09 0.60
N ALA A 70 -29.89 3.29 0.03
CA ALA A 70 -28.84 3.66 -0.92
C ALA A 70 -27.86 4.62 -0.23
N VAL A 71 -26.56 4.35 -0.37
CA VAL A 71 -25.51 5.25 0.08
C VAL A 71 -25.30 6.31 -0.99
N ILE A 72 -25.36 7.58 -0.60
CA ILE A 72 -25.20 8.74 -1.48
C ILE A 72 -24.05 9.59 -0.94
N SER A 73 -23.16 10.00 -1.83
CA SER A 73 -22.12 10.98 -1.55
C SER A 73 -22.38 12.21 -2.40
N VAL A 74 -22.38 13.38 -1.77
CA VAL A 74 -22.51 14.68 -2.44
C VAL A 74 -21.12 15.31 -2.46
N ILE A 75 -20.56 15.45 -3.66
CA ILE A 75 -19.19 15.92 -3.91
C ILE A 75 -19.18 17.39 -4.36
N HIS A 76 -18.04 18.06 -4.18
CA HIS A 76 -17.85 19.43 -4.59
C HIS A 76 -17.76 19.59 -6.13
N SER A 77 -16.97 18.74 -6.79
CA SER A 77 -16.76 18.83 -8.24
C SER A 77 -16.51 17.47 -8.91
N GLU A 78 -17.19 17.25 -10.03
CA GLU A 78 -16.94 16.13 -10.94
C GLU A 78 -15.51 16.14 -11.49
N SER A 79 -14.94 17.32 -11.76
CA SER A 79 -13.57 17.45 -12.25
C SER A 79 -12.55 16.95 -11.21
N LEU A 80 -12.82 17.20 -9.93
CA LEU A 80 -11.99 16.71 -8.84
C LEU A 80 -12.10 15.19 -8.68
N SER A 81 -13.29 14.62 -8.86
CA SER A 81 -13.49 13.16 -8.93
C SER A 81 -12.69 12.50 -10.05
N VAL A 82 -12.71 13.09 -11.25
CA VAL A 82 -11.90 12.60 -12.38
C VAL A 82 -10.41 12.69 -12.04
N LEU A 83 -9.96 13.79 -11.43
CA LEU A 83 -8.57 13.96 -11.02
C LEU A 83 -8.14 12.91 -9.99
N ILE A 84 -8.98 12.60 -8.99
CA ILE A 84 -8.74 11.55 -7.99
C ILE A 84 -8.52 10.19 -8.68
N ILE A 85 -9.31 9.87 -9.69
CA ILE A 85 -9.17 8.62 -10.47
C ILE A 85 -7.85 8.64 -11.23
N VAL A 86 -7.53 9.73 -11.93
CA VAL A 86 -6.29 9.87 -12.71
C VAL A 86 -5.05 9.72 -11.82
N VAL A 87 -5.00 10.45 -10.70
CA VAL A 87 -3.90 10.35 -9.71
C VAL A 87 -3.79 8.93 -9.16
N GLY A 88 -4.92 8.27 -8.91
CA GLY A 88 -4.98 6.87 -8.51
C GLY A 88 -4.28 5.93 -9.48
N TRP A 89 -4.53 6.09 -10.77
CA TRP A 89 -3.88 5.28 -11.80
C TRP A 89 -2.41 5.64 -11.98
N ILE A 90 -2.02 6.92 -11.85
CA ILE A 90 -0.62 7.34 -11.92
C ILE A 90 0.20 6.63 -10.85
N TYR A 91 -0.25 6.64 -9.59
CA TYR A 91 0.50 5.97 -8.53
C TYR A 91 0.57 4.46 -8.78
N PHE A 92 -0.52 3.83 -9.25
CA PHE A 92 -0.54 2.42 -9.60
C PHE A 92 0.54 2.10 -10.63
N PHE A 93 0.64 2.88 -11.70
CA PHE A 93 1.66 2.66 -12.72
C PHE A 93 3.07 2.92 -12.19
N ALA A 94 3.27 3.99 -11.42
CA ALA A 94 4.57 4.31 -10.82
C ALA A 94 5.09 3.15 -9.95
N TRP A 95 4.27 2.68 -9.01
CA TRP A 95 4.64 1.54 -8.17
C TRP A 95 4.76 0.24 -8.95
N SER A 96 3.84 -0.05 -9.88
CA SER A 96 3.89 -1.28 -10.69
C SER A 96 5.17 -1.38 -11.51
N ILE A 97 5.56 -0.30 -12.19
CA ILE A 97 6.78 -0.25 -13.00
C ILE A 97 8.01 -0.53 -12.13
N SER A 98 8.04 -0.10 -10.87
CA SER A 98 9.18 -0.29 -9.97
C SER A 98 9.57 -1.77 -9.75
N PHE A 99 8.65 -2.72 -9.95
CA PHE A 99 8.93 -4.15 -9.75
C PHE A 99 9.59 -4.83 -10.97
N TYR A 100 9.36 -4.32 -12.18
CA TYR A 100 9.81 -4.95 -13.42
C TYR A 100 11.34 -4.98 -13.63
N PRO A 101 12.12 -3.95 -13.24
CA PRO A 101 13.58 -3.96 -13.43
C PRO A 101 14.24 -5.22 -12.85
N GLN A 102 13.80 -5.69 -11.68
CA GLN A 102 14.36 -6.88 -11.06
C GLN A 102 14.05 -8.15 -11.87
N ILE A 103 12.82 -8.29 -12.36
CA ILE A 103 12.40 -9.43 -13.18
C ILE A 103 13.23 -9.51 -14.47
N ILE A 104 13.40 -8.35 -15.14
CA ILE A 104 14.16 -8.24 -16.38
C ILE A 104 15.64 -8.57 -16.11
N LEU A 105 16.19 -8.10 -15.00
CA LEU A 105 17.57 -8.39 -14.62
C LEU A 105 17.80 -9.88 -14.37
N ASN A 106 16.90 -10.53 -13.62
CA ASN A 106 16.94 -11.97 -13.37
C ASN A 106 16.89 -12.76 -14.69
N PHE A 107 16.02 -12.36 -15.62
CA PHE A 107 15.90 -13.01 -16.93
C PHE A 107 17.17 -12.84 -17.78
N LYS A 108 17.73 -11.61 -17.85
CA LYS A 108 18.95 -11.32 -18.62
C LYS A 108 20.18 -12.04 -18.07
N ARG A 109 20.34 -12.06 -16.75
CA ARG A 109 21.51 -12.68 -16.09
C ARG A 109 21.37 -14.19 -15.94
N ARG A 110 20.15 -14.74 -16.09
CA ARG A 110 19.82 -16.15 -15.77
C ARG A 110 20.26 -16.56 -14.36
N SER A 111 20.34 -15.59 -13.46
CA SER A 111 20.86 -15.71 -12.11
C SER A 111 20.10 -14.76 -11.20
N VAL A 112 19.78 -15.22 -9.99
CA VAL A 112 19.15 -14.41 -8.94
C VAL A 112 20.17 -13.97 -7.87
N ILE A 113 21.47 -14.16 -8.12
CA ILE A 113 22.54 -13.73 -7.21
C ILE A 113 22.50 -12.21 -7.03
N GLY A 114 22.27 -11.79 -5.79
CA GLY A 114 22.08 -10.39 -5.38
C GLY A 114 20.64 -10.01 -5.02
N LEU A 115 19.66 -10.85 -5.38
CA LEU A 115 18.29 -10.70 -4.89
C LEU A 115 18.20 -11.15 -3.43
N SER A 116 17.62 -10.32 -2.56
CA SER A 116 17.38 -10.68 -1.17
C SER A 116 16.15 -11.60 -1.06
N PHE A 117 16.37 -12.86 -0.68
CA PHE A 117 15.27 -13.81 -0.45
C PHE A 117 14.39 -13.42 0.72
N ASP A 118 14.97 -12.80 1.76
CA ASP A 118 14.23 -12.24 2.89
C ASP A 118 13.25 -11.15 2.41
N PHE A 119 13.73 -10.24 1.56
CA PHE A 119 12.90 -9.17 0.99
C PHE A 119 11.75 -9.73 0.16
N LEU A 120 12.04 -10.71 -0.71
CA LEU A 120 11.02 -11.33 -1.54
C LEU A 120 9.97 -12.07 -0.70
N PHE A 121 10.40 -12.85 0.29
CA PHE A 121 9.50 -13.62 1.14
C PHE A 121 8.58 -12.72 1.97
N LEU A 122 9.14 -11.69 2.59
CA LEU A 122 8.35 -10.69 3.32
C LEU A 122 7.35 -9.96 2.41
N ASN A 123 7.74 -9.59 1.18
CA ASN A 123 6.81 -8.96 0.24
C ASN A 123 5.66 -9.88 -0.16
N ILE A 124 5.90 -11.19 -0.35
CA ILE A 124 4.81 -12.14 -0.65
C ILE A 124 3.80 -12.17 0.50
N ILE A 125 4.26 -12.26 1.75
CA ILE A 125 3.38 -12.25 2.94
C ILE A 125 2.60 -10.93 2.98
N GLY A 126 3.30 -9.81 2.90
CA GLY A 126 2.69 -8.48 2.96
C GLY A 126 1.65 -8.27 1.85
N PHE A 127 1.99 -8.55 0.60
CA PHE A 127 1.06 -8.38 -0.52
C PHE A 127 -0.07 -9.41 -0.54
N THR A 128 0.11 -10.59 0.07
CA THR A 128 -1.01 -11.54 0.29
C THR A 128 -2.02 -10.92 1.26
N CYS A 129 -1.57 -10.47 2.44
CA CYS A 129 -2.44 -9.82 3.41
C CYS A 129 -3.10 -8.55 2.85
N TYR A 130 -2.35 -7.75 2.09
CA TYR A 130 -2.87 -6.52 1.49
C TYR A 130 -3.85 -6.79 0.36
N SER A 131 -3.63 -7.81 -0.47
CA SER A 131 -4.57 -8.20 -1.52
C SER A 131 -5.87 -8.69 -0.90
N LEU A 132 -5.79 -9.54 0.14
CA LEU A 132 -6.98 -9.99 0.87
C LEU A 132 -7.74 -8.82 1.49
N TYR A 133 -7.04 -7.88 2.13
CA TYR A 133 -7.65 -6.66 2.66
C TYR A 133 -8.40 -5.88 1.58
N ASN A 134 -7.74 -5.54 0.47
CA ASN A 134 -8.35 -4.71 -0.58
C ASN A 134 -9.50 -5.44 -1.28
N ILE A 135 -9.37 -6.73 -1.59
CA ILE A 135 -10.43 -7.53 -2.23
C ILE A 135 -11.66 -7.61 -1.31
N LEU A 136 -11.47 -7.97 -0.04
CA LEU A 136 -12.57 -8.11 0.90
C LEU A 136 -13.25 -6.77 1.17
N MET A 137 -12.47 -5.70 1.38
CA MET A 137 -13.02 -4.35 1.56
C MET A 137 -13.73 -3.82 0.31
N TYR A 138 -13.30 -4.18 -0.91
CA TYR A 138 -13.88 -3.65 -2.14
C TYR A 138 -15.11 -4.44 -2.64
N PHE A 139 -15.09 -5.77 -2.54
CA PHE A 139 -16.16 -6.61 -3.09
C PHE A 139 -17.25 -6.97 -2.08
N ASP A 140 -16.92 -7.04 -0.78
CA ASP A 140 -17.90 -7.42 0.23
C ASP A 140 -18.73 -6.21 0.68
N LYS A 141 -19.89 -6.06 0.03
CA LYS A 141 -20.89 -5.05 0.39
C LYS A 141 -21.41 -5.22 1.82
N ASN A 142 -21.50 -6.43 2.35
CA ASN A 142 -21.96 -6.64 3.73
C ASN A 142 -20.94 -6.15 4.76
N ILE A 143 -19.65 -6.16 4.42
CA ILE A 143 -18.59 -5.60 5.27
C ILE A 143 -18.58 -4.07 5.19
N GLN A 144 -18.67 -3.49 3.98
CA GLN A 144 -18.76 -2.03 3.80
C GLN A 144 -19.99 -1.43 4.49
N VAL A 145 -21.09 -2.18 4.46
CA VAL A 145 -22.41 -1.77 4.94
C VAL A 145 -22.71 -2.36 6.33
N SER A 146 -21.73 -3.03 6.95
CA SER A 146 -21.86 -3.57 8.30
C SER A 146 -22.21 -2.44 9.28
N GLU A 147 -23.23 -2.66 10.12
CA GLU A 147 -23.59 -1.74 11.21
C GLU A 147 -22.38 -1.34 12.06
N ILE A 148 -21.36 -2.20 12.16
CA ILE A 148 -20.14 -1.93 12.94
C ILE A 148 -19.23 -0.92 12.21
N TYR A 149 -19.11 -1.00 10.88
CA TYR A 149 -18.39 0.02 10.10
C TYR A 149 -19.14 1.36 10.15
N LEU A 150 -20.46 1.31 9.96
CA LEU A 150 -21.34 2.49 9.95
C LEU A 150 -21.47 3.15 11.33
N GLN A 151 -21.51 2.39 12.43
CA GLN A 151 -21.54 2.95 13.79
C GLN A 151 -20.20 3.56 14.19
N ARG A 152 -19.08 2.98 13.73
CA ARG A 152 -17.74 3.43 14.10
C ARG A 152 -17.22 4.54 13.21
N ASN A 153 -17.70 4.62 11.97
CA ASN A 153 -17.32 5.59 10.95
C ASN A 153 -18.56 6.09 10.19
N PRO A 154 -19.52 6.78 10.85
CA PRO A 154 -20.80 7.19 10.26
C PRO A 154 -20.69 8.12 9.04
N HIS A 155 -19.51 8.71 8.83
CA HIS A 155 -19.23 9.62 7.72
C HIS A 155 -18.11 9.13 6.80
N SER A 156 -17.46 7.99 7.04
CA SER A 156 -16.26 7.65 6.27
C SER A 156 -16.59 7.00 4.92
N LEU A 157 -15.91 7.45 3.88
CA LEU A 157 -15.96 6.88 2.53
C LEU A 157 -15.45 5.44 2.53
N ILE A 158 -15.92 4.64 1.57
CA ILE A 158 -15.34 3.33 1.28
C ILE A 158 -13.84 3.52 1.03
N PRO A 159 -12.96 2.98 1.89
CA PRO A 159 -11.56 3.41 1.95
C PRO A 159 -10.71 2.89 0.80
N VAL A 160 -11.25 2.00 -0.04
CA VAL A 160 -10.52 1.24 -1.05
C VAL A 160 -11.11 1.51 -2.43
N LEU A 161 -10.28 1.99 -3.35
CA LEU A 161 -10.64 2.18 -4.75
C LEU A 161 -10.14 1.00 -5.60
N LEU A 162 -10.67 0.87 -6.82
CA LEU A 162 -10.33 -0.23 -7.72
C LEU A 162 -8.82 -0.30 -8.04
N ASN A 163 -8.17 0.86 -8.21
CA ASN A 163 -6.73 0.96 -8.43
C ASN A 163 -5.92 0.37 -7.26
N ASP A 164 -6.39 0.50 -6.01
CA ASP A 164 -5.73 -0.08 -4.83
C ASP A 164 -5.77 -1.62 -4.87
N VAL A 165 -6.92 -2.19 -5.28
CA VAL A 165 -7.12 -3.64 -5.46
C VAL A 165 -6.20 -4.17 -6.54
N ILE A 166 -6.19 -3.53 -7.70
CA ILE A 166 -5.38 -3.95 -8.85
C ILE A 166 -3.90 -3.86 -8.50
N PHE A 167 -3.48 -2.78 -7.83
CA PHE A 167 -2.10 -2.61 -7.36
C PHE A 167 -1.67 -3.77 -6.46
N ALA A 168 -2.44 -4.05 -5.40
CA ALA A 168 -2.09 -5.06 -4.42
C ALA A 168 -1.96 -6.46 -5.05
N VAL A 169 -2.92 -6.83 -5.89
CA VAL A 169 -2.93 -8.13 -6.58
C VAL A 169 -1.80 -8.22 -7.61
N HIS A 170 -1.57 -7.16 -8.39
CA HIS A 170 -0.48 -7.11 -9.35
C HIS A 170 0.88 -7.29 -8.69
N ALA A 171 1.13 -6.57 -7.59
CA ALA A 171 2.37 -6.69 -6.82
C ALA A 171 2.56 -8.10 -6.25
N LEU A 172 1.49 -8.74 -5.75
CA LEU A 172 1.53 -10.14 -5.30
C LEU A 172 1.93 -11.09 -6.43
N LEU A 173 1.30 -10.97 -7.60
CA LEU A 173 1.59 -11.80 -8.76
C LEU A 173 3.04 -11.64 -9.23
N ILE A 174 3.56 -10.42 -9.26
CA ILE A 174 4.97 -10.17 -9.59
C ILE A 174 5.90 -10.80 -8.54
N CYS A 175 5.58 -10.71 -7.26
CA CYS A 175 6.38 -11.34 -6.21
C CYS A 175 6.39 -12.88 -6.36
N ILE A 176 5.23 -13.49 -6.64
CA ILE A 176 5.14 -14.93 -6.92
C ILE A 176 5.95 -15.31 -8.16
N PHE A 177 5.85 -14.52 -9.24
CA PHE A 177 6.63 -14.74 -10.45
C PHE A 177 8.14 -14.63 -10.19
N THR A 178 8.56 -13.66 -9.39
CA THR A 178 9.96 -13.51 -8.99
C THR A 178 10.42 -14.69 -8.12
N ALA A 179 9.56 -15.19 -7.22
CA ALA A 179 9.86 -16.41 -6.46
C ALA A 179 10.00 -17.64 -7.35
N PHE A 180 9.17 -17.75 -8.39
CA PHE A 180 9.32 -18.79 -9.40
C PHE A 180 10.68 -18.69 -10.12
N GLN A 181 11.14 -17.49 -10.47
CA GLN A 181 12.49 -17.30 -11.02
C GLN A 181 13.59 -17.80 -10.07
N CYS A 182 13.44 -17.63 -8.75
CA CYS A 182 14.39 -18.12 -7.75
C CYS A 182 14.48 -19.66 -7.68
N PHE A 183 13.47 -20.39 -8.14
CA PHE A 183 13.52 -21.85 -8.23
C PHE A 183 14.20 -22.34 -9.51
N ILE A 184 14.18 -21.55 -10.58
CA ILE A 184 14.72 -21.95 -11.91
C ILE A 184 16.17 -21.49 -12.08
N TYR A 185 16.48 -20.25 -11.69
CA TYR A 185 17.78 -19.64 -11.96
C TYR A 185 18.81 -19.92 -10.87
N GLU A 186 20.08 -19.69 -11.22
CA GLU A 186 21.18 -19.88 -10.29
C GLU A 186 21.06 -18.96 -9.07
N ARG A 187 20.99 -19.57 -7.88
CA ARG A 187 20.78 -18.88 -6.59
C ARG A 187 22.01 -18.87 -5.67
N GLY A 188 23.09 -19.55 -6.07
CA GLY A 188 24.26 -19.76 -5.21
C GLY A 188 23.89 -20.36 -3.84
N GLN A 189 24.48 -19.82 -2.78
CA GLN A 189 24.26 -20.24 -1.38
C GLN A 189 23.29 -19.32 -0.62
N GLN A 190 22.52 -18.48 -1.31
CA GLN A 190 21.57 -17.57 -0.66
C GLN A 190 20.43 -18.35 0.01
N ARG A 191 20.16 -18.03 1.28
CA ARG A 191 19.08 -18.63 2.07
C ARG A 191 18.32 -17.53 2.79
N ILE A 192 17.08 -17.83 3.16
CA ILE A 192 16.28 -16.95 4.02
C ILE A 192 16.91 -16.94 5.42
N SER A 193 17.15 -15.76 5.98
CA SER A 193 17.72 -15.58 7.30
C SER A 193 16.80 -16.13 8.39
N TYR A 194 17.38 -16.66 9.48
CA TYR A 194 16.61 -17.09 10.65
C TYR A 194 15.80 -15.94 11.27
N THR A 195 16.30 -14.71 11.21
CA THR A 195 15.57 -13.52 11.67
C THR A 195 14.33 -13.28 10.82
N CYS A 196 14.45 -13.45 9.49
CA CYS A 196 13.32 -13.32 8.57
C CYS A 196 12.29 -14.44 8.81
N TRP A 197 12.74 -15.67 9.04
CA TRP A 197 11.86 -16.77 9.42
C TRP A 197 11.10 -16.49 10.72
N ALA A 198 11.79 -16.06 11.78
CA ALA A 198 11.15 -15.73 13.06
C ALA A 198 10.10 -14.62 12.91
N LEU A 199 10.45 -13.53 12.22
CA LEU A 199 9.53 -12.42 11.94
C LEU A 199 8.33 -12.88 11.11
N SER A 200 8.57 -13.61 10.03
CA SER A 200 7.52 -14.09 9.13
C SER A 200 6.56 -15.05 9.84
N SER A 201 7.09 -15.97 10.63
CA SER A 201 6.29 -16.89 11.45
C SER A 201 5.44 -16.15 12.48
N SER A 202 5.97 -15.09 13.09
CA SER A 202 5.22 -14.24 14.03
C SER A 202 4.06 -13.51 13.33
N LEU A 203 4.31 -12.91 12.16
CA LEU A 203 3.29 -12.18 11.39
C LEU A 203 2.21 -13.11 10.85
N ILE A 204 2.60 -14.28 10.30
CA ILE A 204 1.66 -15.30 9.81
C ILE A 204 0.87 -15.87 10.99
N GLY A 205 1.53 -16.17 12.11
CA GLY A 205 0.88 -16.66 13.33
C GLY A 205 -0.16 -15.67 13.84
N PHE A 206 0.15 -14.37 13.89
CA PHE A 206 -0.81 -13.33 14.26
C PHE A 206 -2.02 -13.28 13.31
N ALA A 207 -1.81 -13.37 12.00
CA ALA A 207 -2.88 -13.40 11.02
C ALA A 207 -3.77 -14.65 11.17
N LEU A 208 -3.17 -15.83 11.39
CA LEU A 208 -3.89 -17.08 11.61
C LEU A 208 -4.69 -17.08 12.92
N VAL A 209 -4.10 -16.61 14.01
CA VAL A 209 -4.81 -16.47 15.30
C VAL A 209 -5.99 -15.51 15.15
N SER A 210 -5.79 -14.37 14.49
CA SER A 210 -6.88 -13.41 14.22
C SER A 210 -7.98 -14.03 13.37
N PHE A 211 -7.63 -14.83 12.36
CA PHE A 211 -8.61 -15.57 11.56
C PHE A 211 -9.41 -16.56 12.43
N CYS A 212 -8.74 -17.37 13.24
CA CYS A 212 -9.40 -18.29 14.17
C CYS A 212 -10.34 -17.54 15.15
N LEU A 213 -9.90 -16.42 15.73
CA LEU A 213 -10.74 -15.61 16.61
C LEU A 213 -11.99 -15.07 15.90
N THR A 214 -11.91 -14.84 14.59
CA THR A 214 -13.07 -14.44 13.77
C THR A 214 -14.03 -15.60 13.57
N LEU A 215 -13.52 -16.83 13.37
CA LEU A 215 -14.36 -18.04 13.24
C LEU A 215 -15.12 -18.39 14.53
N PHE A 216 -14.59 -17.98 15.69
CA PHE A 216 -15.23 -18.16 17.00
C PHE A 216 -16.02 -16.92 17.46
N ASP A 217 -16.28 -15.96 16.57
CA ASP A 217 -17.01 -14.71 16.87
C ASP A 217 -16.44 -13.89 18.05
N VAL A 218 -15.15 -14.05 18.36
CA VAL A 218 -14.46 -13.26 19.39
C VAL A 218 -14.11 -11.88 18.86
N ILE A 219 -13.73 -11.80 17.58
CA ILE A 219 -13.49 -10.54 16.87
C ILE A 219 -14.34 -10.48 15.60
N ASN A 220 -14.68 -9.27 15.18
CA ASN A 220 -15.48 -9.05 13.97
C ASN A 220 -14.64 -9.24 12.70
N ALA A 221 -15.27 -9.63 11.60
CA ALA A 221 -14.61 -9.78 10.29
C ALA A 221 -13.87 -8.50 9.85
N LEU A 222 -14.44 -7.31 10.11
CA LEU A 222 -13.80 -6.03 9.83
C LEU A 222 -12.49 -5.84 10.61
N GLN A 223 -12.43 -6.28 11.87
CA GLN A 223 -11.21 -6.19 12.68
C GLN A 223 -10.12 -7.10 12.12
N PHE A 224 -10.47 -8.33 11.74
CA PHE A 224 -9.55 -9.26 11.08
C PHE A 224 -9.00 -8.68 9.77
N ILE A 225 -9.87 -8.15 8.91
CA ILE A 225 -9.47 -7.52 7.65
C ILE A 225 -8.54 -6.33 7.92
N THR A 226 -8.86 -5.49 8.90
CA THR A 226 -7.99 -4.38 9.32
C THR A 226 -6.64 -4.89 9.82
N PHE A 227 -6.59 -5.98 10.59
CA PHE A 227 -5.34 -6.60 11.02
C PHE A 227 -4.47 -7.08 9.86
N LEU A 228 -5.05 -7.62 8.78
CA LEU A 228 -4.28 -7.97 7.57
C LEU A 228 -3.58 -6.75 6.96
N SER A 229 -4.25 -5.59 6.93
CA SER A 229 -3.62 -4.35 6.46
C SER A 229 -2.45 -3.92 7.37
N TYR A 230 -2.57 -4.05 8.69
CA TYR A 230 -1.46 -3.74 9.61
C TYR A 230 -0.29 -4.72 9.46
N VAL A 231 -0.54 -5.99 9.15
CA VAL A 231 0.54 -6.94 8.81
C VAL A 231 1.32 -6.47 7.59
N LYS A 232 0.65 -5.99 6.54
CA LYS A 232 1.32 -5.38 5.38
C LYS A 232 2.17 -4.17 5.78
N MET A 233 1.65 -3.31 6.64
CA MET A 233 2.38 -2.14 7.13
C MET A 233 3.63 -2.56 7.93
N ALA A 234 3.49 -3.54 8.84
CA ALA A 234 4.60 -4.08 9.62
C ALA A 234 5.70 -4.66 8.72
N VAL A 235 5.33 -5.49 7.73
CA VAL A 235 6.26 -6.00 6.69
C VAL A 235 7.02 -4.86 6.02
N THR A 236 6.32 -3.78 5.68
CA THR A 236 6.89 -2.62 4.98
C THR A 236 7.92 -1.90 5.85
N CYS A 237 7.64 -1.71 7.14
CA CYS A 237 8.61 -1.17 8.08
C CYS A 237 9.83 -2.10 8.21
N SER A 238 9.60 -3.41 8.36
CA SER A 238 10.67 -4.40 8.57
C SER A 238 11.67 -4.50 7.42
N LYS A 239 11.31 -4.11 6.19
CA LYS A 239 12.25 -4.08 5.05
C LYS A 239 13.09 -2.80 4.99
N TYR A 240 12.50 -1.64 5.29
CA TYR A 240 13.16 -0.35 5.04
C TYR A 240 14.19 -0.01 6.13
N PHE A 241 13.90 -0.30 7.40
CA PHE A 241 14.83 -0.01 8.50
C PHE A 241 16.19 -0.70 8.35
N PRO A 242 16.27 -2.03 8.11
CA PRO A 242 17.56 -2.70 7.91
C PRO A 242 18.31 -2.17 6.71
N GLN A 243 17.60 -1.85 5.61
CA GLN A 243 18.24 -1.34 4.40
C GLN A 243 18.89 0.03 4.65
N ALA A 244 18.18 0.95 5.31
CA ALA A 244 18.73 2.26 5.67
C ALA A 244 19.95 2.14 6.60
N PHE A 245 19.89 1.21 7.56
CA PHE A 245 21.00 0.92 8.47
C PHE A 245 22.20 0.32 7.72
N PHE A 246 21.99 -0.64 6.82
CA PHE A 246 23.08 -1.26 6.09
C PHE A 246 23.75 -0.30 5.12
N ASN A 247 23.00 0.59 4.47
CA ASN A 247 23.57 1.67 3.66
C ASN A 247 24.43 2.59 4.55
N PHE A 248 23.94 2.93 5.75
CA PHE A 248 24.69 3.73 6.71
C PHE A 248 25.98 3.07 7.19
N ARG A 249 25.94 1.76 7.47
CA ARG A 249 27.10 1.00 7.92
C ARG A 249 28.13 0.77 6.82
N ARG A 250 27.67 0.46 5.60
CA ARG A 250 28.54 0.22 4.42
C ARG A 250 29.08 1.50 3.79
N LYS A 251 28.48 2.65 4.09
CA LYS A 251 28.80 3.95 3.47
C LYS A 251 28.76 3.89 1.92
N SER A 252 27.87 3.04 1.40
CA SER A 252 27.71 2.79 -0.03
C SER A 252 26.26 2.36 -0.31
N THR A 253 25.74 2.81 -1.45
CA THR A 253 24.45 2.39 -2.03
C THR A 253 24.61 1.54 -3.28
N THR A 254 25.83 1.07 -3.58
CA THR A 254 26.11 0.25 -4.77
C THR A 254 25.38 -1.08 -4.70
N GLY A 255 24.65 -1.45 -5.76
CA GLY A 255 23.95 -2.73 -5.87
C GLY A 255 22.42 -2.66 -5.90
N TRP A 256 21.82 -1.46 -5.88
CA TRP A 256 20.37 -1.28 -6.09
C TRP A 256 20.08 -0.18 -7.11
N SER A 257 19.02 -0.35 -7.91
CA SER A 257 18.50 0.63 -8.86
C SER A 257 17.83 1.79 -8.12
N ILE A 258 18.47 2.96 -8.14
CA ILE A 258 17.88 4.21 -7.60
C ILE A 258 16.57 4.59 -8.31
N GLY A 259 16.39 4.19 -9.57
CA GLY A 259 15.16 4.41 -10.32
C GLY A 259 13.94 3.77 -9.66
N ASN A 260 14.12 2.62 -8.98
CA ASN A 260 13.04 1.98 -8.24
C ASN A 260 12.59 2.84 -7.05
N VAL A 261 13.55 3.43 -6.33
CA VAL A 261 13.30 4.32 -5.19
C VAL A 261 12.59 5.60 -5.64
N LEU A 262 12.98 6.18 -6.79
CA LEU A 262 12.30 7.37 -7.33
C LEU A 262 10.85 7.07 -7.76
N LEU A 263 10.60 5.89 -8.34
CA LEU A 263 9.25 5.44 -8.68
C LEU A 263 8.42 5.09 -7.44
N ASP A 264 9.04 4.54 -6.40
CA ASP A 264 8.40 4.29 -5.10
C ASP A 264 7.97 5.61 -4.45
N PHE A 265 8.85 6.62 -4.46
CA PHE A 265 8.55 7.97 -3.99
C PHE A 265 7.41 8.62 -4.78
N LEU A 266 7.44 8.54 -6.12
CA LEU A 266 6.39 9.10 -6.96
C LEU A 266 5.03 8.44 -6.67
N GLY A 267 5.02 7.11 -6.51
CA GLY A 267 3.81 6.38 -6.14
C GLY A 267 3.30 6.80 -4.75
N GLY A 268 4.17 6.86 -3.74
CA GLY A 268 3.79 7.30 -2.39
C GLY A 268 3.27 8.75 -2.37
N PHE A 269 3.89 9.64 -3.12
CA PHE A 269 3.45 11.03 -3.22
C PHE A 269 2.06 11.13 -3.89
N MET A 270 1.86 10.43 -5.01
CA MET A 270 0.57 10.42 -5.71
C MET A 270 -0.54 9.74 -4.89
N ASP A 271 -0.22 8.71 -4.11
CA ASP A 271 -1.15 8.06 -3.16
C ASP A 271 -1.66 9.05 -2.10
N ILE A 272 -0.75 9.79 -1.46
CA ILE A 272 -1.11 10.83 -0.48
C ILE A 272 -1.89 11.97 -1.14
N CYS A 273 -1.50 12.40 -2.34
CA CYS A 273 -2.27 13.39 -3.11
C CYS A 273 -3.70 12.89 -3.37
N GLN A 274 -3.88 11.60 -3.71
CA GLN A 274 -5.20 11.03 -3.92
C GLN A 274 -6.07 11.15 -2.66
N ILE A 275 -5.52 10.81 -1.50
CA ILE A 275 -6.23 10.89 -0.20
C ILE A 275 -6.60 12.34 0.13
N ILE A 276 -5.69 13.29 -0.09
CA ILE A 276 -5.95 14.73 0.12
C ILE A 276 -7.09 15.23 -0.79
N LEU A 277 -7.03 14.88 -2.08
CA LEU A 277 -8.04 15.29 -3.05
C LEU A 277 -9.41 14.69 -2.71
N GLN A 278 -9.47 13.44 -2.22
CA GLN A 278 -10.72 12.84 -1.74
C GLN A 278 -11.31 13.62 -0.57
N GLY A 279 -10.51 13.88 0.47
CA GLY A 279 -10.99 14.63 1.63
C GLY A 279 -11.45 16.04 1.27
N ALA A 280 -10.75 16.70 0.35
CA ALA A 280 -11.13 18.02 -0.16
C ALA A 280 -12.40 18.01 -1.03
N ASN A 281 -12.70 16.92 -1.74
CA ASN A 281 -13.89 16.84 -2.59
C ASN A 281 -15.17 16.55 -1.80
N THR A 282 -15.05 15.93 -0.63
CA THR A 282 -16.18 15.55 0.22
C THR A 282 -16.26 16.33 1.53
N ASP A 283 -15.39 17.34 1.73
CA ASP A 283 -15.20 18.07 2.99
C ASP A 283 -15.05 17.13 4.21
N ASP A 284 -14.48 15.95 4.00
CA ASP A 284 -14.35 14.92 5.02
C ASP A 284 -12.92 14.38 5.10
N TRP A 285 -12.21 14.84 6.12
CA TRP A 285 -10.85 14.44 6.41
C TRP A 285 -10.75 13.11 7.16
N SER A 286 -11.88 12.49 7.51
CA SER A 286 -11.92 11.15 8.09
C SER A 286 -11.32 10.09 7.16
N VAL A 287 -11.16 10.40 5.86
CA VAL A 287 -10.50 9.55 4.87
C VAL A 287 -9.07 9.14 5.27
N PHE A 288 -8.34 10.00 5.99
CA PHE A 288 -7.01 9.67 6.53
C PHE A 288 -7.07 8.56 7.59
N THR A 289 -8.08 8.60 8.44
CA THR A 289 -8.30 7.61 9.50
C THR A 289 -9.09 6.39 9.05
N GLY A 290 -9.84 6.50 7.94
CA GLY A 290 -10.62 5.43 7.34
C GLY A 290 -9.75 4.40 6.61
N ASN A 291 -8.60 4.83 6.07
CA ASN A 291 -7.56 3.94 5.52
C ASN A 291 -6.17 4.28 6.08
N PRO A 292 -5.93 4.01 7.38
CA PRO A 292 -4.69 4.42 8.03
C PRO A 292 -3.47 3.66 7.46
N VAL A 293 -3.68 2.48 6.89
CA VAL A 293 -2.61 1.69 6.28
C VAL A 293 -2.24 2.22 4.91
N LYS A 294 -3.18 2.62 4.05
CA LYS A 294 -2.84 3.26 2.76
C LYS A 294 -2.05 4.54 3.00
N PHE A 295 -2.58 5.43 3.84
CA PHE A 295 -1.87 6.64 4.26
C PHE A 295 -0.50 6.33 4.86
N GLY A 296 -0.43 5.36 5.78
CA GLY A 296 0.82 4.91 6.39
C GLY A 296 1.82 4.38 5.37
N LEU A 297 1.39 3.57 4.39
CA LEU A 297 2.25 3.03 3.33
C LEU A 297 2.85 4.16 2.48
N GLY A 298 2.02 5.12 2.05
CA GLY A 298 2.49 6.30 1.32
C GLY A 298 3.51 7.11 2.12
N CYS A 299 3.21 7.44 3.38
CA CYS A 299 4.11 8.20 4.25
C CYS A 299 5.43 7.46 4.55
N PHE A 300 5.36 6.19 4.93
CA PHE A 300 6.56 5.41 5.26
C PHE A 300 7.42 5.20 4.01
N SER A 301 6.83 4.91 2.85
CA SER A 301 7.57 4.83 1.58
C SER A 301 8.29 6.14 1.32
N MET A 302 7.57 7.27 1.25
CA MET A 302 8.16 8.58 0.98
C MET A 302 9.29 8.94 1.95
N LEU A 303 9.10 8.69 3.25
CA LEU A 303 10.11 8.98 4.27
C LEU A 303 11.40 8.20 4.03
N PHE A 304 11.31 6.88 3.81
CA PHE A 304 12.47 6.04 3.57
C PHE A 304 13.10 6.30 2.20
N ASP A 305 12.30 6.60 1.19
CA ASP A 305 12.80 6.96 -0.14
C ASP A 305 13.60 8.25 -0.09
N ILE A 306 13.16 9.27 0.66
CA ILE A 306 13.96 10.47 0.92
C ILE A 306 15.30 10.10 1.58
N VAL A 307 15.29 9.23 2.60
CA VAL A 307 16.52 8.75 3.24
C VAL A 307 17.44 8.07 2.22
N PHE A 308 16.91 7.22 1.35
CA PHE A 308 17.70 6.53 0.32
C PHE A 308 18.24 7.50 -0.76
N ILE A 309 17.45 8.47 -1.19
CA ILE A 309 17.85 9.52 -2.14
C ILE A 309 18.99 10.35 -1.55
N VAL A 310 18.87 10.77 -0.28
CA VAL A 310 19.93 11.51 0.44
C VAL A 310 21.18 10.66 0.59
N GLN A 311 21.04 9.39 0.98
CA GLN A 311 22.17 8.46 1.08
C GLN A 311 22.89 8.31 -0.27
N HIS A 312 22.15 8.19 -1.36
CA HIS A 312 22.70 7.94 -2.69
C HIS A 312 23.37 9.18 -3.31
N TYR A 313 22.65 10.30 -3.40
CA TYR A 313 23.11 11.48 -4.13
C TYR A 313 23.97 12.44 -3.30
N ILE A 314 23.79 12.46 -1.98
CA ILE A 314 24.48 13.42 -1.10
C ILE A 314 25.59 12.73 -0.32
N LEU A 315 25.29 11.69 0.46
CA LEU A 315 26.26 11.12 1.40
C LEU A 315 27.28 10.19 0.74
N TYR A 316 26.85 9.32 -0.18
CA TYR A 316 27.68 8.24 -0.73
C TYR A 316 27.96 8.36 -2.23
N ARG A 317 27.84 9.57 -2.79
CA ARG A 317 28.08 9.86 -4.21
C ARG A 317 29.42 9.35 -4.75
N HIS A 318 30.48 9.39 -3.93
CA HIS A 318 31.85 9.02 -4.33
C HIS A 318 32.28 7.63 -3.82
N SER A 319 31.34 6.78 -3.35
CA SER A 319 31.72 5.44 -2.87
C SER A 319 32.18 4.51 -3.99
N GLU A 320 31.78 4.76 -5.24
CA GLU A 320 32.24 3.98 -6.39
C GLU A 320 33.70 4.29 -6.77
N GLU A 321 34.12 5.55 -6.67
CA GLU A 321 35.51 5.96 -6.94
C GLU A 321 36.49 5.39 -5.89
N ARG A 322 36.06 5.25 -4.65
CA ARG A 322 36.90 4.70 -3.55
C ARG A 322 37.11 3.19 -3.63
N ASN A 323 36.22 2.45 -4.31
CA ASN A 323 36.26 0.99 -4.40
C ASN A 323 36.91 0.46 -5.69
N GLN A 324 37.38 1.35 -6.58
CA GLN A 324 38.21 0.90 -7.70
C GLN A 324 39.58 0.49 -7.16
N PRO A 325 40.10 -0.70 -7.53
CA PRO A 325 41.48 -1.04 -7.25
C PRO A 325 42.35 0.04 -7.90
N ILE A 326 43.30 0.60 -7.15
CA ILE A 326 44.34 1.45 -7.72
C ILE A 326 45.05 0.59 -8.77
N THR A 327 44.62 0.74 -10.02
CA THR A 327 45.34 0.18 -11.15
C THR A 327 46.46 1.16 -11.36
N ASN A 328 47.62 0.87 -10.75
CA ASN A 328 48.85 1.57 -11.03
C ASN A 328 49.13 1.40 -12.53
N THR A 329 48.60 2.32 -13.35
CA THR A 329 49.07 2.51 -14.71
C THR A 329 50.47 3.07 -14.59
N ALA A 330 51.45 2.18 -14.47
CA ALA A 330 52.86 2.51 -14.62
C ALA A 330 53.09 2.88 -16.09
N THR A 331 52.81 4.14 -16.44
CA THR A 331 53.45 4.77 -17.59
C THR A 331 54.88 5.05 -17.18
N GLY A 332 55.79 4.23 -17.71
CA GLY A 332 57.21 4.35 -17.47
C GLY A 332 57.74 5.72 -17.88
N THR A 333 58.33 6.40 -16.91
CA THR A 333 59.42 7.35 -17.13
C THR A 333 60.42 7.12 -16.02
N THR A 334 61.60 6.66 -16.42
CA THR A 334 62.81 6.56 -15.62
C THR A 334 63.17 7.92 -15.05
N ASP A 335 63.13 8.09 -13.72
CA ASP A 335 64.22 8.72 -12.99
C ASP A 335 64.16 8.39 -11.49
N SER A 336 65.33 8.55 -10.88
CA SER A 336 65.89 8.01 -9.65
C SER A 336 65.30 8.50 -8.31
N ASP A 337 65.48 7.64 -7.29
CA ASP A 337 65.56 7.89 -5.83
C ASP A 337 64.33 8.38 -5.05
N VAL A 338 63.50 7.45 -4.54
CA VAL A 338 62.75 7.58 -3.26
C VAL A 338 62.48 6.18 -2.67
N PRO A 339 62.67 5.93 -1.36
CA PRO A 339 62.50 4.60 -0.79
C PRO A 339 61.03 4.17 -0.68
N GLU A 340 60.84 2.87 -0.90
CA GLU A 340 59.61 2.09 -0.86
C GLU A 340 58.99 2.11 0.55
N VAL A 341 57.78 2.67 0.68
CA VAL A 341 56.97 2.60 1.90
C VAL A 341 55.83 1.63 1.64
N ASP A 342 56.00 0.40 2.11
CA ASP A 342 54.94 -0.60 2.23
C ASP A 342 53.91 -0.13 3.27
N ILE A 343 52.72 0.29 2.83
CA ILE A 343 51.57 0.47 3.71
C ILE A 343 50.73 -0.80 3.67
N VAL A 344 51.11 -1.74 4.53
CA VAL A 344 50.25 -2.82 5.00
C VAL A 344 49.09 -2.21 5.77
N GLY A 345 47.86 -2.50 5.36
CA GLY A 345 46.66 -2.09 6.09
C GLY A 345 46.55 -2.75 7.46
N GLY A 346 46.35 -1.95 8.49
CA GLY A 346 46.01 -2.41 9.84
C GLY A 346 45.97 -1.26 10.85
N ASP A 347 44.77 -1.05 11.41
CA ASP A 347 44.42 -0.23 12.59
C ASP A 347 45.00 1.20 12.73
N SER A 348 44.13 2.17 12.48
CA SER A 348 44.25 3.53 13.01
C SER A 348 43.88 3.53 14.49
N ASP A 349 44.86 3.30 15.35
CA ASP A 349 45.00 3.92 16.68
C ASP A 349 46.28 3.37 17.34
N VAL A 350 47.11 4.27 17.88
CA VAL A 350 48.43 4.06 18.50
C VAL A 350 49.63 4.23 17.57
N ILE A 351 50.16 5.47 17.54
CA ILE A 351 51.50 5.79 17.03
C ILE A 351 52.49 5.64 18.20
N ARG A 352 53.44 4.70 18.09
CA ARG A 352 54.63 4.63 18.96
C ARG A 352 55.88 4.88 18.13
N VAL A 353 56.66 5.88 18.53
CA VAL A 353 57.94 6.22 17.91
C VAL A 353 59.00 5.27 18.46
N SER A 354 59.62 4.47 17.59
CA SER A 354 60.86 3.74 17.92
C SER A 354 62.03 4.68 17.71
N SER A 355 62.78 4.97 18.78
CA SER A 355 64.09 5.58 18.71
C SER A 355 65.13 4.47 18.58
N ASP A 356 65.68 4.28 17.38
CA ASP A 356 66.88 3.48 17.17
C ASP A 356 68.12 4.36 17.35
N HIS A 357 69.04 3.92 18.21
CA HIS A 357 70.49 4.13 18.09
C HIS A 357 71.15 2.91 18.75
N GLU A 358 71.71 1.99 17.96
CA GLU A 358 73.13 1.93 17.56
C GLU A 358 74.10 1.66 18.72
N VAL A 359 74.54 0.41 18.88
CA VAL A 359 75.85 -0.19 18.49
C VAL A 359 76.04 -1.50 19.25
#